data_AF-A0A349TY91-F1
#
_entry.id   AF-A0A349TY91-F1
#
_cell.length_a   1.000
_cell.length_b   1.000
_cell.length_c   1.000
_cell.angle_alpha   90.00
_cell.angle_beta   90.00
_cell.angle_gamma   90.00
#
_symmetry.space_group_name_H-M   'P 1'
#
loop_
_entity.id
_entity.type
_entity.pdbx_description
1 polymer ?
#
loop_
_entity_poly.entity_id
_entity_poly.type
_entity_poly.pdbx_seq_one_letter_code
_entity_poly.pdbx_strand_id
1 'polypeptide(L)'
;MPVGRAEIAAGREYAAAVRAANAPAEANAIISWLVRVHYLTLPPKDSSPDENKLRFAALAEELRAWPGEAVRNVLAEWPRVSRFFPLLAEMKEKLDEATFPVRFHLRQVDELLDAWEGAAEGGR
;
A
#
# COMPACT_ATOMS: atom_id res chain seq x y z
N MET A 1 -11.14 28.88 -18.47
CA MET A 1 -10.60 29.74 -17.39
C MET A 1 -9.18 29.25 -17.13
N PRO A 2 -8.15 30.11 -17.17
CA PRO A 2 -6.81 29.70 -16.77
C PRO A 2 -6.84 29.26 -15.30
N VAL A 3 -6.23 28.11 -15.00
CA VAL A 3 -6.10 27.62 -13.63
C VAL A 3 -5.05 28.50 -12.93
N GLY A 4 -5.42 29.08 -11.78
CA GLY A 4 -4.51 29.94 -11.02
C GLY A 4 -3.51 29.13 -10.19
N ARG A 5 -2.48 29.82 -9.69
CA ARG A 5 -1.49 29.22 -8.78
C ARG A 5 -2.11 28.68 -7.49
N ALA A 6 -3.23 29.26 -7.05
CA ALA A 6 -3.93 28.84 -5.84
C ALA A 6 -4.57 27.45 -6.01
N GLU A 7 -5.18 27.19 -7.18
CA GLU A 7 -5.79 25.90 -7.50
C GLU A 7 -4.76 24.79 -7.65
N ILE A 8 -3.59 25.09 -8.25
CA ILE A 8 -2.46 24.15 -8.32
C ILE A 8 -1.97 23.80 -6.91
N ALA A 9 -1.76 24.81 -6.05
CA ALA A 9 -1.34 24.61 -4.67
C ALA A 9 -2.33 23.73 -3.89
N ALA A 10 -3.63 24.02 -4.00
CA ALA A 10 -4.68 23.21 -3.39
C ALA A 10 -4.69 21.75 -3.89
N GLY A 11 -4.43 21.53 -5.18
CA GLY A 11 -4.30 20.18 -5.74
C GLY A 11 -3.09 19.41 -5.20
N ARG A 12 -1.95 20.09 -5.03
CA ARG A 12 -0.75 19.49 -4.42
C ARG A 12 -0.98 19.14 -2.95
N GLU A 13 -1.64 20.03 -2.19
CA GLU A 13 -2.03 19.76 -0.80
C GLU A 13 -2.97 18.56 -0.70
N TYR A 14 -3.97 18.46 -1.59
CA TYR A 14 -4.85 17.31 -1.67
C TYR A 14 -4.08 16.00 -1.93
N ALA A 15 -3.20 15.99 -2.95
CA ALA A 15 -2.41 14.81 -3.28
C ALA A 15 -1.49 14.40 -2.11
N ALA A 16 -0.89 15.36 -1.41
CA ALA A 16 -0.10 15.11 -0.21
C ALA A 16 -0.93 14.51 0.93
N ALA A 17 -2.14 15.04 1.18
CA ALA A 17 -3.05 14.52 2.20
C ALA A 17 -3.49 13.08 1.90
N VAL A 18 -3.81 12.76 0.64
CA VAL A 18 -4.16 11.40 0.23
C VAL A 18 -2.99 10.43 0.41
N ARG A 19 -1.76 10.83 0.07
CA ARG A 19 -0.56 10.01 0.31
C ARG A 19 -0.31 9.79 1.81
N ALA A 20 -0.48 10.82 2.63
CA ALA A 20 -0.32 10.72 4.08
C ALA A 20 -1.37 9.78 4.71
N ALA A 21 -2.62 9.83 4.24
CA ALA A 21 -3.66 8.90 4.66
C ALA A 21 -3.38 7.44 4.26
N ASN A 22 -2.53 7.23 3.25
CA ASN A 22 -2.16 5.91 2.72
C ASN A 22 -0.70 5.54 3.03
N ALA A 23 -0.16 6.04 4.14
CA ALA A 23 1.21 5.73 4.55
C ALA A 23 1.39 4.22 4.84
N PRO A 24 2.60 3.67 4.59
CA PRO A 24 2.91 2.30 4.96
C PRO A 24 2.92 2.13 6.49
N ALA A 25 2.59 0.92 6.95
CA ALA A 25 2.68 0.58 8.36
C ALA A 25 4.13 0.30 8.79
N GLU A 26 4.40 0.47 10.08
CA GLU A 26 5.65 0.03 10.70
C GLU A 26 5.84 -1.49 10.57
N ALA A 27 7.07 -1.93 10.37
CA ALA A 27 7.40 -3.35 10.18
C ALA A 27 6.86 -4.22 11.34
N ASN A 28 6.98 -3.75 12.59
CA ASN A 28 6.47 -4.45 13.77
C ASN A 28 4.94 -4.66 13.73
N ALA A 29 4.18 -3.70 13.18
CA ALA A 29 2.74 -3.85 13.03
C ALA A 29 2.43 -4.93 11.98
N ILE A 30 3.13 -4.92 10.85
CA ILE A 30 2.97 -5.91 9.78
C ILE A 30 3.33 -7.31 10.28
N ILE A 31 4.44 -7.47 11.01
CA ILE A 31 4.83 -8.73 11.64
C ILE A 31 3.72 -9.25 12.55
N SER A 32 3.12 -8.39 13.38
CA SER A 32 2.03 -8.81 14.27
C SER A 32 0.82 -9.37 13.49
N TRP A 33 0.51 -8.80 12.33
CA TRP A 33 -0.56 -9.27 11.46
C TRP A 33 -0.21 -10.58 10.77
N LEU A 34 1.04 -10.73 10.30
CA LEU A 34 1.54 -11.97 9.71
C LEU A 34 1.52 -13.12 10.73
N VAL A 35 1.93 -12.86 11.97
CA VAL A 35 1.86 -13.83 13.07
C VAL A 35 0.40 -14.26 13.32
N ARG A 36 -0.54 -13.32 13.35
CA ARG A 36 -1.97 -13.64 13.47
C ARG A 36 -2.43 -14.54 12.32
N VAL A 37 -2.08 -14.21 11.07
CA VAL A 37 -2.45 -15.05 9.91
C VAL A 37 -1.84 -16.44 10.02
N HIS A 38 -0.59 -16.53 10.47
CA HIS A 38 0.08 -17.81 10.70
C HIS A 38 -0.65 -18.69 11.71
N TYR A 39 -1.17 -18.13 12.81
CA TYR A 39 -1.96 -18.89 13.78
C TYR A 39 -3.33 -19.33 13.27
N LEU A 40 -3.88 -18.61 12.28
CA LEU A 40 -5.22 -18.86 11.73
C LEU A 40 -5.19 -19.66 10.42
N THR A 41 -4.00 -20.02 9.93
CA THR A 41 -3.81 -20.77 8.68
C THR A 41 -2.89 -21.95 8.92
N LEU A 42 -2.89 -22.90 7.99
CA LEU A 42 -1.94 -24.00 7.99
C LEU A 42 -0.55 -23.45 7.65
N PRO A 43 0.43 -23.63 8.56
CA PRO A 43 1.80 -23.25 8.28
C PRO A 43 2.38 -24.13 7.16
N PRO A 44 3.43 -23.67 6.46
CA PRO A 44 4.17 -24.54 5.55
C PRO A 44 4.71 -25.74 6.33
N LYS A 45 4.79 -26.90 5.64
CA LYS A 45 5.55 -28.03 6.17
C LYS A 45 6.98 -27.57 6.46
N ASP A 46 7.51 -27.98 7.60
CA ASP A 46 8.91 -27.82 7.99
C ASP A 46 9.35 -26.41 8.43
N SER A 47 8.44 -25.52 8.83
CA SER A 47 8.82 -24.20 9.35
C SER A 47 9.10 -24.24 10.86
N SER A 48 10.36 -24.04 11.26
CA SER A 48 10.72 -23.82 12.66
C SER A 48 10.29 -22.43 13.16
N PRO A 49 10.15 -22.22 14.49
CA PRO A 49 9.83 -20.90 15.04
C PRO A 49 10.81 -19.79 14.63
N ASP A 50 12.11 -20.09 14.53
CA ASP A 50 13.13 -19.09 14.18
C ASP A 50 13.13 -18.76 12.68
N GLU A 51 12.90 -19.75 11.81
CA GLU A 51 12.69 -19.50 10.38
C GLU A 51 11.42 -18.66 10.14
N ASN A 52 10.35 -18.90 10.91
CA ASN A 52 9.14 -18.09 10.82
C ASN A 52 9.40 -16.62 11.21
N LYS A 53 10.23 -16.34 12.23
CA LYS A 53 10.62 -14.96 12.57
C LYS A 53 11.33 -14.27 11.42
N LEU A 54 12.33 -14.92 10.81
CA LEU A 54 13.06 -14.38 9.66
C LEU A 54 12.13 -14.19 8.46
N ARG A 55 11.24 -15.14 8.21
CA ARG A 55 10.24 -15.06 7.16
C ARG A 55 9.29 -13.88 7.37
N PHE A 56 8.78 -13.67 8.58
CA PHE A 56 7.88 -12.55 8.85
C PHE A 56 8.60 -11.20 8.74
N ALA A 57 9.85 -11.11 9.17
CA ALA A 57 10.65 -9.90 8.98
C ALA A 57 10.85 -9.59 7.48
N ALA A 58 11.22 -10.58 6.68
CA ALA A 58 11.40 -10.41 5.23
C ALA A 58 10.08 -10.02 4.53
N LEU A 59 8.97 -10.68 4.87
CA LEU A 59 7.66 -10.32 4.34
C LEU A 59 7.22 -8.92 4.79
N ALA A 60 7.51 -8.53 6.03
CA ALA A 60 7.17 -7.21 6.52
C ALA A 60 7.87 -6.10 5.74
N GLU A 61 9.18 -6.25 5.45
CA GLU A 61 9.90 -5.28 4.62
C GLU A 61 9.33 -5.18 3.20
N GLU A 62 9.00 -6.32 2.58
CA GLU A 62 8.34 -6.32 1.26
C GLU A 62 6.99 -5.59 1.29
N LEU A 63 6.17 -5.87 2.30
CA LEU A 63 4.80 -5.34 2.40
C LEU A 63 4.74 -3.83 2.71
N ARG A 64 5.85 -3.20 3.09
CA ARG A 64 5.95 -1.74 3.26
C ARG A 64 5.81 -0.95 1.95
N ALA A 65 5.82 -1.62 0.79
CA ALA A 65 5.53 -0.99 -0.48
C ALA A 65 4.04 -0.59 -0.64
N TRP A 66 3.15 -1.05 0.24
CA TRP A 66 1.71 -0.74 0.20
C TRP A 66 1.23 0.03 1.44
N PRO A 67 0.08 0.73 1.35
CA PRO A 67 -0.55 1.39 2.48
C PRO A 67 -0.82 0.40 3.62
N GLY A 68 -0.53 0.82 4.85
CA GLY A 68 -0.65 -0.05 6.03
C GLY A 68 -2.06 -0.61 6.24
N GLU A 69 -3.09 0.19 5.96
CA GLU A 69 -4.48 -0.23 6.07
C GLU A 69 -4.84 -1.30 5.03
N ALA A 70 -4.35 -1.18 3.80
CA ALA A 70 -4.55 -2.19 2.77
C ALA A 70 -3.90 -3.52 3.17
N VAL A 71 -2.66 -3.48 3.66
CA VAL A 71 -1.95 -4.66 4.18
C VAL A 71 -2.74 -5.32 5.32
N ARG A 72 -3.18 -4.52 6.30
CA ARG A 72 -3.99 -5.00 7.42
C ARG A 72 -5.27 -5.70 6.94
N ASN A 73 -6.00 -5.09 6.01
CA ASN A 73 -7.28 -5.61 5.52
C ASN A 73 -7.10 -6.92 4.75
N VAL A 74 -6.12 -6.98 3.83
CA VAL A 74 -5.81 -8.20 3.06
C VAL A 74 -5.42 -9.35 4.00
N LEU A 75 -4.54 -9.09 4.97
CA LEU A 75 -4.13 -10.11 5.95
C LEU A 75 -5.27 -10.49 6.90
N ALA A 76 -6.13 -9.55 7.29
CA ALA A 76 -7.25 -9.81 8.19
C ALA A 76 -8.30 -10.74 7.55
N GLU A 77 -8.57 -10.55 6.26
CA GLU A 77 -9.54 -11.34 5.48
C GLU A 77 -8.99 -12.70 5.07
N TRP A 78 -7.66 -12.84 4.94
CA TRP A 78 -7.02 -14.04 4.41
C TRP A 78 -7.53 -15.38 4.98
N PRO A 79 -7.64 -15.56 6.31
CA PRO A 79 -8.08 -16.83 6.89
C PRO A 79 -9.54 -17.20 6.56
N ARG A 80 -10.34 -16.25 6.07
CA ARG A 80 -11.72 -16.48 5.64
C ARG A 80 -11.79 -17.05 4.23
N VAL A 81 -10.80 -16.76 3.39
CA VAL A 81 -10.78 -17.14 1.97
C VAL A 81 -9.79 -18.26 1.66
N SER A 82 -8.76 -18.46 2.49
CA SER A 82 -7.78 -19.54 2.33
C SER A 82 -7.37 -20.12 3.67
N ARG A 83 -7.25 -21.45 3.70
CA ARG A 83 -6.69 -22.18 4.84
C ARG A 83 -5.17 -22.18 4.87
N PHE A 84 -4.50 -21.78 3.80
CA PHE A 84 -3.03 -21.82 3.68
C PHE A 84 -2.45 -20.44 3.95
N PHE A 85 -1.28 -20.41 4.58
CA PHE A 85 -0.54 -19.16 4.76
C PHE A 85 -0.23 -18.52 3.39
N PRO A 86 -0.43 -17.20 3.22
CA PRO A 86 -0.28 -16.54 1.93
C PRO A 86 1.14 -16.66 1.36
N LEU A 87 1.24 -16.88 0.05
CA LEU A 87 2.47 -16.64 -0.69
C LEU A 87 2.66 -15.14 -0.94
N LEU A 88 3.91 -14.70 -1.09
CA LEU A 88 4.21 -13.30 -1.38
C LEU A 88 3.52 -12.84 -2.67
N ALA A 89 3.54 -13.65 -3.72
CA ALA A 89 2.91 -13.31 -5.01
C ALA A 89 1.40 -13.05 -4.86
N GLU A 90 0.69 -13.88 -4.10
CA GLU A 90 -0.75 -13.72 -3.89
C GLU A 90 -1.06 -12.49 -3.03
N MET A 91 -0.22 -12.17 -2.04
CA MET A 91 -0.36 -10.92 -1.30
C MET A 91 -0.15 -9.71 -2.20
N LYS A 92 0.89 -9.72 -3.03
CA LYS A 92 1.18 -8.63 -3.97
C LYS A 92 0.00 -8.40 -4.91
N GLU A 93 -0.55 -9.47 -5.50
CA GLU A 93 -1.73 -9.40 -6.37
C GLU A 93 -2.92 -8.74 -5.66
N LYS A 94 -3.32 -9.25 -4.48
CA LYS A 94 -4.45 -8.67 -3.73
C LYS A 94 -4.21 -7.23 -3.27
N LEU A 95 -2.98 -6.88 -2.94
CA LEU A 95 -2.62 -5.53 -2.52
C LEU A 95 -2.60 -4.56 -3.70
N ASP A 96 -2.10 -5.00 -4.85
CA ASP A 96 -2.16 -4.21 -6.07
C ASP A 96 -3.62 -3.98 -6.49
N GLU A 97 -4.47 -5.00 -6.44
CA GLU A 97 -5.91 -4.85 -6.67
C GLU A 97 -6.56 -3.86 -5.69
N ALA A 98 -6.28 -3.99 -4.39
CA ALA A 98 -6.87 -3.15 -3.35
C ALA A 98 -6.40 -1.68 -3.43
N THR A 99 -5.18 -1.44 -3.92
CA THR A 99 -4.57 -0.10 -3.95
C THR A 99 -4.59 0.55 -5.33
N PHE A 100 -4.91 -0.21 -6.38
CA PHE A 100 -4.97 0.28 -7.76
C PHE A 100 -5.82 1.54 -7.90
N PRO A 101 -7.06 1.63 -7.37
CA PRO A 101 -7.90 2.82 -7.55
C PRO A 101 -7.24 4.10 -7.02
N VAL A 102 -6.62 4.02 -5.83
CA VAL A 102 -5.97 5.18 -5.20
C VAL A 102 -4.70 5.57 -5.95
N ARG A 103 -3.87 4.58 -6.33
CA ARG A 103 -2.63 4.82 -7.09
C ARG A 103 -2.93 5.42 -8.46
N PHE A 104 -3.95 4.91 -9.13
CA PHE A 104 -4.41 5.42 -10.42
C PHE A 104 -4.91 6.86 -10.31
N HIS A 105 -5.78 7.14 -9.34
CA HIS A 105 -6.31 8.48 -9.09
C HIS A 105 -5.20 9.49 -8.76
N LEU A 106 -4.28 9.15 -7.85
CA LEU A 106 -3.14 10.00 -7.52
C LEU A 106 -2.29 10.33 -8.74
N ARG A 107 -2.02 9.32 -9.59
CA ARG A 107 -1.28 9.54 -10.84
C ARG A 107 -2.00 10.53 -11.77
N GLN A 108 -3.31 10.37 -11.94
CA GLN A 108 -4.10 11.30 -12.77
C GLN A 108 -4.07 12.73 -12.22
N VAL A 109 -4.15 12.88 -10.89
CA VAL A 109 -4.05 14.19 -10.23
C VAL A 109 -2.66 14.80 -10.46
N ASP A 110 -1.59 14.02 -10.29
CA ASP A 110 -0.22 14.51 -10.52
C ASP A 110 -0.01 14.94 -11.98
N GLU A 111 -0.38 14.11 -12.94
CA GLU A 111 -0.27 14.41 -14.38
C GLU A 111 -1.00 15.70 -14.77
N LEU A 112 -2.18 15.92 -14.18
CA LEU A 112 -2.99 17.09 -14.42
C LEU A 112 -2.38 18.35 -13.78
N LEU A 113 -1.83 18.25 -12.58
CA LEU A 113 -1.14 19.35 -11.91
C LEU A 113 0.15 19.75 -12.65
N ASP A 114 0.92 18.77 -13.11
CA ASP A 114 2.14 19.00 -13.89
C ASP A 114 1.81 19.71 -15.21
N ALA A 115 0.72 19.31 -15.89
CA ALA A 115 0.26 19.96 -17.10
C ALA A 115 -0.19 21.42 -16.86
N TRP A 116 -0.85 21.69 -15.73
CA TRP A 116 -1.27 23.04 -15.35
C TRP A 116 -0.10 23.94 -14.98
N GLU A 117 0.90 23.42 -14.29
CA GLU A 117 2.14 24.15 -13.99
C GLU A 117 2.89 24.52 -15.28
N GLY A 118 3.07 23.57 -16.20
CA GLY A 118 3.72 23.83 -17.48
C GLY A 118 2.99 24.88 -18.33
N ALA A 119 1.65 24.86 -18.34
CA ALA A 119 0.86 25.87 -19.04
C ALA A 119 0.94 27.26 -18.40
N ALA A 120 1.06 27.33 -17.07
CA ALA A 120 1.22 28.58 -16.34
C ALA A 120 2.62 29.21 -16.51
N GLU A 121 3.64 28.39 -16.81
CA GLU A 121 5.01 28.84 -17.06
C GLU A 121 5.25 29.28 -18.51
N GLY A 122 4.66 28.59 -19.49
CA GLY A 122 4.79 28.90 -20.92
C GLY A 122 3.96 30.07 -21.45
N GLY A 123 3.10 30.67 -20.62
CA GLY A 123 2.26 31.81 -20.96
C GLY A 123 2.88 33.20 -20.69
N ARG A 124 4.22 33.29 -20.57
CA ARG A 124 4.96 34.55 -20.41
C ARG A 124 5.56 35.04 -21.70
#